data_AF-A0A931T5S7-F1
#
_entry.id   AF-A0A931T5S7-F1
#
_cell.length_a   1.000
_cell.length_b   1.000
_cell.length_c   1.000
_cell.angle_alpha   90.00
_cell.angle_beta   90.00
_cell.angle_gamma   90.00
#
_symmetry.space_group_name_H-M   'P 1'
#
loop_
_entity.id
_entity.type
_entity.pdbx_description
1 polymer ?
#
loop_
_entity_poly.entity_id
_entity_poly.type
_entity_poly.pdbx_seq_one_letter_code
_entity_poly.pdbx_strand_id
1 'polypeptide(L)'
;IKRDTKILTIYEGTSEIQQNIIGVFRIRENVRAKGGFYNGLADKVARLEHVNGPLVANAARFLSECTLAAFHGKLMRQQHAVFELALAMAGVETAVALCEAAAKNGSELLRAQARVHGADVALSVGTRLLKLFAGSGLYDSGKLAELSAVADLAGSIAAQAGVLGDMDFIAAAITAA
;
A
#
# COMPACT_ATOMS: atom_id res chain seq x y z
N ILE A 1 -3.52 -8.76 -27.43
CA ILE A 1 -3.35 -8.25 -26.04
C ILE A 1 -4.49 -7.32 -25.61
N LYS A 2 -4.64 -6.06 -26.10
CA LYS A 2 -5.61 -5.09 -25.52
C LYS A 2 -7.09 -5.55 -25.47
N ARG A 3 -7.57 -6.35 -26.43
CA ARG A 3 -8.92 -6.93 -26.39
C ARG A 3 -9.00 -8.10 -25.42
N ASP A 4 -7.98 -8.94 -25.41
CA ASP A 4 -7.91 -10.17 -24.61
C ASP A 4 -7.79 -9.84 -23.10
N THR A 5 -7.09 -8.75 -22.74
CA THR A 5 -6.94 -8.35 -21.32
C THR A 5 -8.22 -7.82 -20.68
N LYS A 6 -9.24 -7.44 -21.46
CA LYS A 6 -10.49 -6.88 -20.90
C LYS A 6 -11.28 -7.89 -20.08
N ILE A 7 -11.23 -9.17 -20.44
CA ILE A 7 -11.97 -10.21 -19.72
C ILE A 7 -11.39 -10.45 -18.32
N LEU A 8 -10.12 -10.11 -18.10
CA LEU A 8 -9.39 -10.40 -16.86
C LEU A 8 -9.92 -9.63 -15.65
N THR A 9 -10.65 -8.53 -15.84
CA THR A 9 -11.27 -7.79 -14.73
C THR A 9 -12.62 -8.38 -14.30
N ILE A 10 -13.14 -9.36 -15.05
CA ILE A 10 -14.46 -10.00 -14.86
C ILE A 10 -14.29 -11.48 -14.52
N TYR A 11 -13.34 -12.15 -15.16
CA TYR A 11 -13.05 -13.56 -15.00
C TYR A 11 -12.48 -13.88 -13.61
N GLU A 12 -12.77 -15.07 -13.07
CA GLU A 12 -12.52 -15.47 -11.67
C GLU A 12 -13.22 -14.60 -10.60
N GLY A 13 -14.32 -13.95 -11.00
CA GLY A 13 -15.04 -12.98 -10.18
C GLY A 13 -14.56 -11.57 -10.48
N THR A 14 -15.50 -10.62 -10.57
CA THR A 14 -15.16 -9.26 -10.98
C THR A 14 -14.21 -8.59 -9.99
N SER A 15 -13.45 -7.62 -10.45
CA SER A 15 -12.48 -6.90 -9.62
C SER A 15 -13.12 -6.29 -8.37
N GLU A 16 -14.39 -5.86 -8.44
CA GLU A 16 -15.17 -5.36 -7.31
C GLU A 16 -15.49 -6.45 -6.27
N ILE A 17 -15.81 -7.66 -6.71
CA ILE A 17 -16.03 -8.80 -5.81
C ILE A 17 -14.72 -9.18 -5.14
N GLN A 18 -13.63 -9.25 -5.90
CA GLN A 18 -12.30 -9.52 -5.37
C GLN A 18 -11.86 -8.46 -4.35
N GLN A 19 -12.07 -7.18 -4.64
CA GLN A 19 -11.81 -6.08 -3.69
C GLN A 19 -12.63 -6.20 -2.41
N ASN A 20 -13.92 -6.57 -2.52
CA ASN A 20 -14.75 -6.79 -1.34
C ASN A 20 -14.19 -7.91 -0.45
N ILE A 21 -13.83 -9.04 -1.07
CA ILE A 21 -13.24 -10.20 -0.40
C ILE A 21 -11.95 -9.78 0.31
N ILE A 22 -11.00 -9.17 -0.41
CA ILE A 22 -9.72 -8.71 0.15
C ILE A 22 -9.97 -7.80 1.36
N GLY A 23 -10.78 -6.75 1.18
CA GLY A 23 -11.06 -5.78 2.23
C GLY A 23 -11.68 -6.43 3.47
N VAL A 24 -12.71 -7.27 3.31
CA VAL A 24 -13.38 -7.93 4.44
C VAL A 24 -12.44 -8.88 5.17
N PHE A 25 -11.68 -9.72 4.46
CA PHE A 25 -10.81 -10.71 5.11
C PHE A 25 -9.61 -10.06 5.79
N ARG A 26 -8.92 -9.12 5.12
CA ARG A 26 -7.76 -8.43 5.72
C ARG A 26 -8.13 -7.56 6.90
N ILE A 27 -9.28 -6.91 6.87
CA ILE A 27 -9.75 -6.13 8.02
C ILE A 27 -10.01 -7.04 9.22
N ARG A 28 -10.69 -8.18 9.00
CA ARG A 28 -10.93 -9.16 10.08
C ARG A 28 -9.62 -9.73 10.63
N GLU A 29 -8.67 -10.07 9.77
CA GLU A 29 -7.37 -10.61 10.16
C GLU A 29 -6.58 -9.60 10.99
N ASN A 30 -6.44 -8.37 10.50
CA ASN A 30 -5.69 -7.33 11.21
C ASN A 30 -6.35 -6.94 12.54
N VAL A 31 -7.69 -6.86 12.60
CA VAL A 31 -8.43 -6.59 13.83
C VAL A 31 -8.24 -7.71 14.85
N ARG A 32 -8.36 -8.98 14.43
CA ARG A 32 -8.12 -10.14 15.31
C ARG A 32 -6.69 -10.16 15.86
N ALA A 33 -5.73 -9.78 15.04
CA ALA A 33 -4.33 -9.64 15.42
C ALA A 33 -4.03 -8.34 16.19
N LYS A 34 -5.03 -7.49 16.48
CA LYS A 34 -4.87 -6.18 17.12
C LYS A 34 -3.82 -5.30 16.42
N GLY A 35 -3.82 -5.31 15.09
CA GLY A 35 -2.85 -4.60 14.25
C GLY A 35 -1.58 -5.39 13.92
N GLY A 36 -1.38 -6.55 14.55
CA GLY A 36 -0.17 -7.37 14.42
C GLY A 36 0.07 -7.92 13.02
N PHE A 37 -0.95 -8.02 12.16
CA PHE A 37 -0.78 -8.52 10.79
C PHE A 37 0.08 -7.56 9.97
N TYR A 38 -0.35 -6.31 9.80
CA TYR A 38 0.42 -5.33 9.03
C TYR A 38 1.67 -4.85 9.76
N ASN A 39 1.66 -4.80 11.10
CA ASN A 39 2.87 -4.50 11.87
C ASN A 39 3.95 -5.58 11.68
N GLY A 40 3.56 -6.85 11.62
CA GLY A 40 4.49 -7.94 11.31
C GLY A 40 5.04 -7.86 9.89
N LEU A 41 4.24 -7.43 8.91
CA LEU A 41 4.73 -7.15 7.55
C LEU A 41 5.71 -5.97 7.52
N ALA A 42 5.42 -4.91 8.28
CA ALA A 42 6.32 -3.76 8.41
C ALA A 42 7.69 -4.18 8.96
N ASP A 43 7.71 -5.03 9.98
CA ASP A 43 8.95 -5.46 10.65
C ASP A 43 9.85 -6.31 9.74
N LYS A 44 9.28 -7.06 8.78
CA LYS A 44 10.05 -7.82 7.78
C LYS A 44 10.90 -6.93 6.89
N VAL A 45 10.40 -5.74 6.54
CA VAL A 45 11.01 -4.85 5.55
C VAL A 45 11.68 -3.62 6.15
N ALA A 46 11.39 -3.28 7.41
CA ALA A 46 11.88 -2.06 8.06
C ALA A 46 13.41 -1.89 8.07
N ARG A 47 14.18 -2.97 7.93
CA ARG A 47 15.67 -2.93 7.91
C ARG A 47 16.26 -3.04 6.50
N LEU A 48 15.42 -3.13 5.46
CA LEU A 48 15.85 -3.31 4.07
C LEU A 48 16.01 -1.95 3.37
N GLU A 49 16.96 -1.13 3.83
CA GLU A 49 17.12 0.26 3.37
C GLU A 49 17.36 0.39 1.86
N HIS A 50 18.15 -0.52 1.29
CA HIS A 50 18.54 -0.54 -0.13
C HIS A 50 17.37 -0.79 -1.12
N VAL A 51 16.17 -1.09 -0.62
CA VAL A 51 14.93 -1.32 -1.40
C VAL A 51 13.76 -0.46 -0.91
N ASN A 52 14.03 0.65 -0.21
CA ASN A 52 13.00 1.50 0.42
C ASN A 52 12.13 0.76 1.47
N GLY A 53 12.67 -0.29 2.10
CA GLY A 53 11.97 -1.07 3.11
C GLY A 53 11.38 -0.27 4.28
N PRO A 54 12.09 0.70 4.88
CA PRO A 54 11.54 1.57 5.93
C PRO A 54 10.29 2.35 5.50
N LEU A 55 10.25 2.82 4.24
CA LEU A 55 9.13 3.58 3.71
C LEU A 55 7.88 2.68 3.56
N VAL A 56 8.06 1.48 3.02
CA VAL A 56 6.99 0.47 2.91
C VAL A 56 6.51 0.02 4.30
N ALA A 57 7.43 -0.08 5.27
CA ALA A 57 7.09 -0.39 6.66
C ALA A 57 6.18 0.69 7.28
N ASN A 58 6.46 1.97 7.02
CA ASN A 58 5.62 3.07 7.49
C ASN A 58 4.23 3.01 6.86
N ALA A 59 4.13 2.77 5.55
CA ALA A 59 2.85 2.59 4.87
C ALA A 59 2.03 1.42 5.44
N ALA A 60 2.70 0.30 5.77
CA ALA A 60 2.06 -0.86 6.40
C ALA A 60 1.53 -0.54 7.81
N ARG A 61 2.32 0.14 8.64
CA ARG A 61 1.88 0.56 9.98
C ARG A 61 0.70 1.52 9.92
N PHE A 62 0.77 2.52 9.03
CA PHE A 62 -0.32 3.46 8.79
C PHE A 62 -1.61 2.74 8.32
N LEU A 63 -1.49 1.80 7.37
CA LEU A 63 -2.61 0.96 6.94
C LEU A 63 -3.21 0.16 8.11
N SER A 64 -2.37 -0.35 9.02
CA SER A 64 -2.82 -1.06 10.22
C SER A 64 -3.72 -0.18 11.09
N GLU A 65 -3.27 1.03 11.38
CA GLU A 65 -4.01 2.01 12.17
C GLU A 65 -5.34 2.38 11.50
N CYS A 66 -5.31 2.71 10.21
CA CYS A 66 -6.51 2.98 9.42
C CYS A 66 -7.48 1.80 9.42
N THR A 67 -6.99 0.57 9.33
CA THR A 67 -7.83 -0.63 9.35
C THR A 67 -8.56 -0.79 10.69
N LEU A 68 -7.86 -0.61 11.81
CA LEU A 68 -8.46 -0.66 13.14
C LEU A 68 -9.47 0.46 13.34
N ALA A 69 -9.13 1.68 12.92
CA ALA A 69 -10.01 2.84 12.98
C ALA A 69 -11.29 2.65 12.15
N ALA A 70 -11.16 2.16 10.91
CA ALA A 70 -12.28 1.92 10.01
C ALA A 70 -13.24 0.84 10.55
N PHE A 71 -12.70 -0.19 11.20
CA PHE A 71 -13.50 -1.22 11.86
C PHE A 71 -14.31 -0.65 13.03
N HIS A 72 -13.66 0.06 13.96
CA HIS A 72 -14.35 0.68 15.10
C HIS A 72 -15.37 1.74 14.67
N GLY A 73 -15.04 2.52 13.64
CA GLY A 73 -15.92 3.50 13.02
C GLY A 73 -17.03 2.92 12.12
N LYS A 74 -17.13 1.58 12.02
CA LYS A 74 -18.15 0.88 11.22
C LYS A 74 -18.13 1.25 9.73
N LEU A 75 -16.99 1.72 9.20
CA LEU A 75 -16.83 2.05 7.78
C LEU A 75 -16.97 0.83 6.87
N MET A 76 -16.85 -0.38 7.43
CA MET A 76 -17.12 -1.65 6.75
C MET A 76 -18.50 -1.77 6.11
N ARG A 77 -19.46 -0.96 6.55
CA ARG A 77 -20.82 -0.91 5.96
C ARG A 77 -20.86 -0.12 4.66
N GLN A 78 -19.83 0.67 4.38
CA GLN A 78 -19.68 1.48 3.17
C GLN A 78 -18.80 0.72 2.16
N GLN A 79 -19.39 0.28 1.05
CA GLN A 79 -18.66 -0.48 0.03
C GLN A 79 -17.42 0.28 -0.48
N HIS A 80 -17.57 1.59 -0.72
CA HIS A 80 -16.45 2.44 -1.13
C HIS A 80 -15.29 2.40 -0.13
N ALA A 81 -15.56 2.50 1.17
CA ALA A 81 -14.52 2.42 2.20
C ALA A 81 -13.80 1.08 2.19
N VAL A 82 -14.53 -0.03 2.00
CA VAL A 82 -13.95 -1.36 1.88
C VAL A 82 -13.05 -1.46 0.64
N PHE A 83 -13.44 -0.87 -0.49
CA PHE A 83 -12.64 -0.86 -1.71
C PHE A 83 -11.37 -0.02 -1.59
N GLU A 84 -11.47 1.17 -0.99
CA GLU A 84 -10.32 2.03 -0.73
C GLU A 84 -9.28 1.34 0.19
N LEU A 85 -9.76 0.67 1.24
CA LEU A 85 -8.90 -0.15 2.10
C LEU A 85 -8.32 -1.34 1.35
N ALA A 86 -9.11 -2.08 0.57
CA ALA A 86 -8.64 -3.24 -0.19
C ALA A 86 -7.52 -2.88 -1.19
N LEU A 87 -7.64 -1.72 -1.85
CA LEU A 87 -6.61 -1.25 -2.77
C LEU A 87 -5.33 -0.83 -2.04
N ALA A 88 -5.45 -0.17 -0.89
CA ALA A 88 -4.30 0.13 -0.03
C ALA A 88 -3.61 -1.15 0.47
N MET A 89 -4.39 -2.18 0.85
CA MET A 89 -3.90 -3.48 1.29
C MET A 89 -3.12 -4.20 0.18
N ALA A 90 -3.66 -4.27 -1.03
CA ALA A 90 -2.98 -4.86 -2.17
C ALA A 90 -1.67 -4.11 -2.49
N GLY A 91 -1.68 -2.78 -2.43
CA GLY A 91 -0.47 -1.96 -2.61
C GLY A 91 0.61 -2.28 -1.59
N VAL A 92 0.27 -2.25 -0.29
CA VAL A 92 1.22 -2.56 0.79
C VAL A 92 1.76 -3.98 0.69
N GLU A 93 0.89 -4.98 0.50
CA GLU A 93 1.31 -6.40 0.47
C GLU A 93 2.23 -6.70 -0.71
N THR A 94 1.96 -6.10 -1.88
CA THR A 94 2.84 -6.26 -3.05
C THR A 94 4.16 -5.51 -2.89
N ALA A 95 4.16 -4.32 -2.27
CA ALA A 95 5.40 -3.60 -1.96
C ALA A 95 6.28 -4.38 -0.96
N VAL A 96 5.69 -4.97 0.07
CA VAL A 96 6.40 -5.84 1.02
C VAL A 96 7.02 -7.03 0.30
N ALA A 97 6.23 -7.75 -0.50
CA ALA A 97 6.70 -8.91 -1.25
C ALA A 97 7.84 -8.55 -2.21
N LEU A 98 7.75 -7.41 -2.90
CA LEU A 98 8.76 -6.93 -3.83
C LEU A 98 10.05 -6.52 -3.11
N CYS A 99 9.95 -5.84 -1.95
CA CYS A 99 11.12 -5.53 -1.12
C CYS A 99 11.84 -6.80 -0.65
N GLU A 100 11.10 -7.80 -0.17
CA GLU A 100 11.68 -9.07 0.26
C GLU A 100 12.37 -9.80 -0.91
N ALA A 101 11.73 -9.82 -2.09
CA ALA A 101 12.29 -10.46 -3.27
C ALA A 101 13.58 -9.75 -3.75
N ALA A 102 13.55 -8.41 -3.82
CA ALA A 102 14.68 -7.58 -4.24
C ALA A 102 15.88 -7.72 -3.28
N ALA A 103 15.63 -7.74 -1.97
CA ALA A 103 16.68 -7.89 -0.97
C ALA A 103 17.36 -9.27 -1.03
N LYS A 104 16.62 -10.33 -1.34
CA LYS A 104 17.15 -11.71 -1.45
C LYS A 104 17.90 -11.95 -2.77
N ASN A 105 17.39 -11.42 -3.88
CA ASN A 105 17.91 -11.72 -5.22
C ASN A 105 19.23 -10.98 -5.51
N GLY A 106 19.42 -9.78 -4.96
CA GLY A 106 20.63 -8.98 -5.18
C GLY A 106 20.70 -8.28 -6.55
N SER A 107 19.74 -8.55 -7.46
CA SER A 107 19.59 -7.84 -8.74
C SER A 107 19.28 -6.36 -8.55
N GLU A 108 20.12 -5.48 -9.13
CA GLU A 108 19.88 -4.04 -9.08
C GLU A 108 18.62 -3.62 -9.84
N LEU A 109 18.26 -4.34 -10.91
CA LEU A 109 17.00 -4.13 -11.62
C LEU A 109 15.81 -4.32 -10.68
N LEU A 110 15.80 -5.42 -9.91
CA LEU A 110 14.71 -5.71 -8.99
C LEU A 110 14.66 -4.74 -7.81
N ARG A 111 15.83 -4.24 -7.36
CA ARG A 111 15.91 -3.20 -6.32
C ARG A 111 15.36 -1.87 -6.80
N ALA A 112 15.71 -1.43 -8.01
CA ALA A 112 15.15 -0.22 -8.61
C ALA A 112 13.61 -0.33 -8.73
N GLN A 113 13.10 -1.47 -9.21
CA GLN A 113 11.66 -1.73 -9.27
C GLN A 113 11.00 -1.67 -7.89
N ALA A 114 11.64 -2.25 -6.87
CA ALA A 114 11.15 -2.19 -5.49
C ALA A 114 11.12 -0.76 -4.95
N ARG A 115 12.15 0.05 -5.20
CA ARG A 115 12.23 1.45 -4.77
C ARG A 115 11.11 2.29 -5.40
N VAL A 116 10.90 2.17 -6.72
CA VAL A 116 9.83 2.87 -7.46
C VAL A 116 8.46 2.47 -6.92
N HIS A 117 8.17 1.17 -6.83
CA HIS A 117 6.86 0.69 -6.36
C HIS A 117 6.62 1.05 -4.89
N GLY A 118 7.64 0.93 -4.04
CA GLY A 118 7.54 1.29 -2.63
C GLY A 118 7.26 2.78 -2.42
N ALA A 119 7.89 3.65 -3.22
CA ALA A 119 7.63 5.09 -3.19
C ALA A 119 6.20 5.44 -3.62
N ASP A 120 5.70 4.85 -4.71
CA ASP A 120 4.32 5.06 -5.18
C ASP A 120 3.29 4.56 -4.16
N VAL A 121 3.51 3.36 -3.60
CA VAL A 121 2.61 2.78 -2.59
C VAL A 121 2.55 3.64 -1.34
N ALA A 122 3.67 4.14 -0.83
CA ALA A 122 3.67 4.96 0.38
C ALA A 122 2.85 6.25 0.22
N LEU A 123 3.04 6.96 -0.89
CA LEU A 123 2.29 8.18 -1.18
C LEU A 123 0.81 7.89 -1.48
N SER A 124 0.52 6.87 -2.28
CA SER A 124 -0.84 6.52 -2.68
C SER A 124 -1.68 6.03 -1.49
N VAL A 125 -1.12 5.21 -0.59
CA VAL A 125 -1.82 4.74 0.61
C VAL A 125 -2.14 5.89 1.56
N GLY A 126 -1.16 6.76 1.84
CA GLY A 126 -1.34 7.95 2.68
C GLY A 126 -2.47 8.84 2.15
N THR A 127 -2.38 9.25 0.89
CA THR A 127 -3.38 10.14 0.28
C THR A 127 -4.75 9.49 0.19
N ARG A 128 -4.82 8.20 -0.14
CA ARG A 128 -6.07 7.45 -0.27
C ARG A 128 -6.84 7.37 1.04
N LEU A 129 -6.18 6.91 2.11
CA LEU A 129 -6.85 6.68 3.37
C LEU A 129 -7.15 7.99 4.09
N LEU A 130 -6.29 9.01 3.99
CA LEU A 130 -6.61 10.34 4.53
C LEU A 130 -7.85 10.94 3.86
N LYS A 131 -8.01 10.79 2.53
CA LYS A 131 -9.24 11.20 1.83
C LYS A 131 -10.46 10.44 2.35
N LEU A 132 -10.34 9.12 2.53
CA LEU A 132 -11.43 8.31 3.07
C LEU A 132 -11.84 8.79 4.47
N PHE A 133 -10.89 8.95 5.39
CA PHE A 133 -11.20 9.37 6.76
C PHE A 133 -11.74 10.80 6.82
N ALA A 134 -11.17 11.73 6.07
CA ALA A 134 -11.69 13.09 5.96
C ALA A 134 -13.12 13.14 5.42
N GLY A 135 -13.44 12.32 4.40
CA GLY A 135 -14.77 12.26 3.80
C GLY A 135 -15.78 11.44 4.62
N SER A 136 -15.33 10.61 5.55
CA SER A 136 -16.21 9.71 6.31
C SER A 136 -17.04 10.40 7.40
N GLY A 137 -16.64 11.60 7.83
CA GLY A 137 -17.21 12.27 9.00
C GLY A 137 -16.91 11.58 10.34
N LEU A 138 -16.04 10.56 10.36
CA LEU A 138 -15.69 9.82 11.57
C LEU A 138 -14.81 10.65 12.51
N TYR A 139 -13.95 11.50 11.96
CA TYR A 139 -12.94 12.27 12.68
C TYR A 139 -13.22 13.77 12.60
N ASP A 140 -12.98 14.45 13.71
CA ASP A 140 -12.84 15.91 13.73
C ASP A 140 -11.47 16.33 13.15
N SER A 141 -11.25 17.64 13.06
CA SER A 141 -10.01 18.19 12.54
C SER A 141 -8.76 17.79 13.34
N GLY A 142 -8.90 17.63 14.66
CA GLY A 142 -7.80 17.22 15.53
C GLY A 142 -7.38 15.78 15.27
N LYS A 143 -8.34 14.86 15.24
CA LYS A 143 -8.06 13.44 15.00
C LYS A 143 -7.57 13.17 13.58
N LEU A 144 -8.07 13.94 12.61
CA LEU A 144 -7.55 13.89 11.24
C LEU A 144 -6.10 14.39 11.16
N ALA A 145 -5.74 15.43 11.91
CA ALA A 145 -4.36 15.92 11.98
C ALA A 145 -3.41 14.89 12.59
N GLU A 146 -3.83 14.19 13.66
CA GLU A 146 -3.07 13.07 14.23
C GLU A 146 -2.83 11.96 13.20
N LEU A 147 -3.89 11.53 12.50
CA LEU A 147 -3.78 10.50 11.46
C LEU A 147 -2.88 10.96 10.30
N SER A 148 -2.97 12.24 9.91
CA SER A 148 -2.13 12.84 8.88
C SER A 148 -0.65 12.86 9.27
N ALA A 149 -0.34 13.06 10.55
CA ALA A 149 1.03 12.98 11.05
C ALA A 149 1.59 11.55 10.95
N VAL A 150 0.78 10.53 11.26
CA VAL A 150 1.19 9.11 11.10
C VAL A 150 1.42 8.74 9.64
N ALA A 151 0.60 9.26 8.73
CA ALA A 151 0.73 9.00 7.29
C ALA A 151 2.06 9.52 6.69
N ASP A 152 2.66 10.53 7.32
CA ASP A 152 3.90 11.20 6.88
C ASP A 152 3.93 11.45 5.36
N LEU A 153 2.93 12.20 4.86
CA LEU A 153 2.87 12.55 3.44
C LEU A 153 4.10 13.34 2.99
N ALA A 154 4.68 14.16 3.87
CA ALA A 154 5.89 14.92 3.57
C ALA A 154 7.08 13.98 3.29
N GLY A 155 7.31 12.99 4.17
CA GLY A 155 8.31 11.95 3.96
C GLY A 155 8.04 11.11 2.70
N SER A 156 6.78 10.75 2.46
CA SER A 156 6.38 10.00 1.25
C SER A 156 6.59 10.78 -0.04
N ILE A 157 6.41 12.11 -0.03
CA ILE A 157 6.73 13.00 -1.16
C ILE A 157 8.25 13.12 -1.33
N ALA A 158 9.00 13.30 -0.24
CA ALA A 158 10.46 13.37 -0.30
C ALA A 158 11.06 12.08 -0.88
N ALA A 159 10.48 10.92 -0.56
CA ALA A 159 10.87 9.62 -1.10
C ALA A 159 10.63 9.44 -2.61
N GLN A 160 9.92 10.37 -3.27
CA GLN A 160 9.82 10.39 -4.74
C GLN A 160 11.11 10.89 -5.40
N ALA A 161 12.01 11.53 -4.65
CA ALA A 161 13.29 11.97 -5.17
C ALA A 161 14.08 10.77 -5.74
N GLY A 162 14.54 10.89 -6.97
CA GLY A 162 15.31 9.84 -7.66
C GLY A 162 14.47 8.78 -8.38
N VAL A 163 13.14 8.75 -8.21
CA VAL A 163 12.26 7.76 -8.86
C VAL A 163 12.40 7.78 -10.39
N LEU A 164 12.51 8.96 -11.01
CA LEU A 164 12.71 9.04 -12.47
C LEU A 164 14.03 8.41 -12.92
N GLY A 165 15.10 8.55 -12.14
CA GLY A 165 16.38 7.90 -12.45
C GLY A 165 16.29 6.37 -12.34
N ASP A 166 15.58 5.85 -11.34
CA ASP A 166 15.30 4.42 -11.26
C ASP A 166 14.42 3.95 -12.43
N MET A 167 13.42 4.74 -12.84
CA MET A 167 12.58 4.43 -14.01
C MET A 167 13.37 4.39 -15.31
N ASP A 168 14.28 5.35 -15.52
CA ASP A 168 15.16 5.40 -16.69
C ASP A 168 16.09 4.17 -16.73
N PHE A 169 16.67 3.80 -15.58
CA PHE A 169 17.48 2.60 -15.44
C PHE A 169 16.69 1.32 -15.74
N ILE A 170 15.48 1.19 -15.18
CA ILE A 170 14.60 0.04 -15.44
C ILE A 170 14.27 -0.04 -16.93
N ALA A 171 13.90 1.08 -17.55
CA ALA A 171 13.57 1.15 -18.97
C ALA A 171 14.75 0.71 -19.84
N ALA A 172 15.96 1.22 -19.58
CA ALA A 172 17.16 0.81 -20.29
C ALA A 172 17.43 -0.70 -20.11
N ALA A 173 17.31 -1.23 -18.90
CA ALA A 173 17.57 -2.64 -18.61
C ALA A 173 16.61 -3.61 -19.32
N ILE A 174 15.32 -3.27 -19.44
CA ILE A 174 14.32 -4.14 -20.08
C ILE A 174 14.25 -3.98 -21.60
N THR A 175 14.83 -2.91 -22.16
CA THR A 175 14.84 -2.64 -23.61
C THR A 175 16.18 -2.91 -24.28
N ALA A 176 17.23 -3.21 -23.51
CA ALA A 176 18.56 -3.55 -24.03
C ALA A 176 18.64 -4.93 -24.74
N ALA A 177 17.49 -5.56 -25.03
CA ALA A 177 17.36 -6.86 -25.69
C ALA A 177 17.13 -6.71 -27.20
#